data_AF-A0AAD7Y5M6-F1
#
_entry.id   AF-A0AAD7Y5M6-F1
#
_cell.length_a   1.000
_cell.length_b   1.000
_cell.length_c   1.000
_cell.angle_alpha   90.00
_cell.angle_beta   90.00
_cell.angle_gamma   90.00
#
_symmetry.space_group_name_H-M   'P 1'
#
loop_
_entity.id
_entity.type
_entity.pdbx_description
1 polymer ?
#
loop_
_entity_poly.entity_id
_entity_poly.type
_entity_poly.pdbx_seq_one_letter_code
_entity_poly.pdbx_strand_id
1 'polypeptide(L)'
;MDQEKQLHPPAPDQALEQVAREQARSKRTSYVIKGCTIALLLVIIAALVALPQMFGGSTNNDDNNNRHHDNTASSPPPPPPPPVPSPHPSGPNTTIIRDTRLHQSFYGMDYTPHGSQYYEGCGVTLDAVLEDIKIMSQLTTRVRLYGMDCDQAGLVVQAIKLLRVDMGVMLTLWVDGNSTTYQRQYNTFWKFLQDHGADHVLGVSVGNEAVYRRQMEASDLITLMQDVKQRLKSMGLEQIPVFTTEIRDLKHLIPHEDAVLDNVHPFFAGTRPEDAADWTWQYFYDVDQYPTLIDAKGRMQETQAKPAIISEIGWPTEPAAHRVKGAVPSIANQQTLLDTFVCQANQRQLPYYWFEFKDQPWKAALFNETRESYWGLFDKDLNLKPSRIPKCNHNVHSWQKGKYTVPQPAPLPDKSSSKSTP
;
A
#
# COMPACT_ATOMS: atom_id res chain seq x y z
N MET A 1 63.04 -20.42 10.51
CA MET A 1 63.56 -19.10 10.08
C MET A 1 62.44 -18.37 9.36
N ASP A 2 61.32 -18.04 10.00
CA ASP A 2 61.09 -17.21 11.20
C ASP A 2 60.47 -15.89 10.74
N GLN A 3 59.14 -15.78 10.84
CA GLN A 3 58.46 -14.81 11.71
C GLN A 3 56.96 -14.81 11.38
N GLU A 4 56.22 -15.51 12.22
CA GLU A 4 54.76 -15.50 12.29
C GLU A 4 54.33 -14.16 12.94
N LYS A 5 53.75 -13.25 12.16
CA LYS A 5 53.08 -12.06 12.71
C LYS A 5 51.74 -12.48 13.29
N GLN A 6 51.71 -12.73 14.60
CA GLN A 6 50.48 -12.82 15.37
C GLN A 6 49.70 -11.50 15.25
N LEU A 7 48.55 -11.56 14.58
CA LEU A 7 47.55 -10.49 14.64
C LEU A 7 46.74 -10.71 15.93
N HIS A 8 47.08 -9.98 16.99
CA HIS A 8 46.26 -9.98 18.19
C HIS A 8 44.88 -9.36 17.90
N PRO A 9 43.79 -9.89 18.46
CA PRO A 9 42.50 -9.22 18.43
C PRO A 9 42.63 -7.84 19.10
N PRO A 10 41.88 -6.82 18.67
CA PRO A 10 41.94 -5.50 19.28
C PRO A 10 41.66 -5.62 20.78
N ALA A 11 42.43 -4.89 21.58
CA ALA A 11 42.22 -4.82 23.02
C ALA A 11 40.75 -4.39 23.30
N PRO A 12 40.13 -4.86 24.40
CA PRO A 12 38.71 -4.63 24.71
C PRO A 12 38.26 -3.17 24.58
N ASP A 13 39.16 -2.23 24.88
CA ASP A 13 38.90 -0.79 24.80
C ASP A 13 38.75 -0.27 23.36
N GLN A 14 39.47 -0.85 22.38
CA GLN A 14 39.35 -0.43 20.97
C GLN A 14 38.08 -0.95 20.31
N ALA A 15 37.60 -2.14 20.71
CA ALA A 15 36.32 -2.67 20.24
C ALA A 15 35.14 -1.85 20.79
N LEU A 16 35.21 -1.41 22.05
CA LEU A 16 34.22 -0.52 22.65
C LEU A 16 34.22 0.86 21.99
N GLU A 17 35.39 1.40 21.64
CA GLU A 17 35.50 2.67 20.91
C GLU A 17 34.91 2.60 19.50
N GLN A 18 35.04 1.44 18.84
CA GLN A 18 34.47 1.20 17.51
C GLN A 18 32.93 1.09 17.55
N VAL A 19 32.39 0.38 18.55
CA VAL A 19 30.94 0.33 18.83
C VAL A 19 30.39 1.71 19.18
N ALA A 20 31.14 2.51 19.97
CA ALA A 20 30.75 3.88 20.30
C ALA A 20 30.73 4.80 19.06
N ARG A 21 31.68 4.64 18.13
CA ARG A 21 31.73 5.37 16.85
C ARG A 21 30.57 4.97 15.92
N GLU A 22 30.19 3.70 15.88
CA GLU A 22 29.04 3.21 15.12
C GLU A 22 27.71 3.69 15.71
N GLN A 23 27.58 3.66 17.04
CA GLN A 23 26.42 4.24 17.74
C GLN A 23 26.34 5.77 17.57
N ALA A 24 27.47 6.47 17.54
CA ALA A 24 27.51 7.91 17.25
C ALA A 24 27.14 8.23 15.79
N ARG A 25 27.49 7.34 14.84
CA ARG A 25 27.09 7.45 13.43
C ARG A 25 25.60 7.20 13.24
N SER A 26 25.04 6.18 13.91
CA SER A 26 23.60 5.91 13.98
C SER A 26 22.82 7.09 14.57
N LYS A 27 23.30 7.67 15.69
CA LYS A 27 22.72 8.87 16.29
C LYS A 27 22.74 10.06 15.33
N ARG A 28 23.85 10.30 14.59
CA ARG A 28 23.93 11.36 13.57
C ARG A 28 22.91 11.16 12.44
N THR A 29 22.70 9.93 11.97
CA THR A 29 21.65 9.64 10.96
C THR A 29 20.25 9.92 11.52
N SER A 30 19.98 9.55 12.77
CA SER A 30 18.74 9.89 13.48
C SER A 30 18.54 11.42 13.62
N TYR A 31 19.59 12.20 13.87
CA TYR A 31 19.48 13.67 13.93
C TYR A 31 19.21 14.31 12.57
N VAL A 32 19.71 13.73 11.47
CA VAL A 32 19.40 14.20 10.11
C VAL A 32 17.93 13.92 9.74
N ILE A 33 17.40 12.75 10.13
CA ILE A 33 15.97 12.40 9.93
C ILE A 33 15.06 13.28 10.81
N LYS A 34 15.46 13.56 12.05
CA LYS A 34 14.77 14.51 12.94
C LYS A 34 14.84 15.97 12.44
N GLY A 35 15.92 16.36 11.76
CA GLY A 35 16.06 17.68 11.15
C GLY A 35 15.13 17.89 9.94
N CYS A 36 14.97 16.88 9.09
CA CYS A 36 14.06 16.95 7.94
C CYS A 36 12.57 17.01 8.35
N THR A 37 12.20 16.34 9.45
CA THR A 37 10.83 16.35 9.97
C THR A 37 10.45 17.69 10.63
N ILE A 38 11.39 18.38 11.28
CA ILE A 38 11.17 19.72 11.86
C ILE A 38 11.01 20.78 10.76
N ALA A 39 11.74 20.68 9.65
CA ALA A 39 11.59 21.59 8.51
C ALA A 39 10.21 21.46 7.84
N LEU A 40 9.65 20.25 7.77
CA LEU A 40 8.30 20.00 7.25
C LEU A 40 7.21 20.57 8.19
N LEU A 41 7.41 20.45 9.50
CA LEU A 41 6.51 20.97 10.53
C LEU A 41 6.41 22.51 10.52
N LEU A 42 7.50 23.22 10.24
CA LEU A 42 7.50 24.69 10.19
C LEU A 42 6.77 25.26 8.96
N VAL A 43 6.76 24.52 7.84
CA VAL A 43 6.01 24.92 6.64
C VAL A 43 4.49 24.76 6.84
N ILE A 44 4.07 23.73 7.59
CA ILE A 44 2.65 23.46 7.87
C ILE A 44 2.06 24.48 8.87
N ILE A 45 2.84 24.90 9.89
CA ILE A 45 2.38 25.90 10.86
C ILE A 45 2.23 27.28 10.23
N ALA A 46 3.07 27.64 9.25
CA ALA A 46 2.97 28.92 8.54
C ALA A 46 1.71 29.02 7.64
N ALA A 47 1.19 27.89 7.16
CA ALA A 47 -0.02 27.85 6.32
C ALA A 47 -1.34 27.99 7.13
N LEU A 48 -1.32 27.70 8.43
CA LEU A 48 -2.52 27.72 9.29
C LEU A 48 -2.80 29.08 9.97
N VAL A 49 -1.92 30.07 9.84
CA VAL A 49 -2.05 31.37 10.54
C VAL A 49 -2.55 32.51 9.63
N ALA A 50 -2.80 32.27 8.34
CA ALA A 50 -3.15 33.32 7.39
C ALA A 50 -4.55 33.17 6.77
N LEU A 51 -5.63 33.25 7.56
CA LEU A 51 -6.97 33.61 7.07
C LEU A 51 -7.77 34.35 8.17
N PRO A 52 -8.03 35.66 8.04
CA PRO A 52 -9.10 36.34 8.76
C PRO A 52 -10.42 36.33 7.97
N GLN A 53 -11.49 36.40 8.75
CA GLN A 53 -12.91 36.31 8.42
C GLN A 53 -13.45 37.40 7.49
N MET A 54 -14.51 37.08 6.73
CA MET A 54 -15.60 38.01 6.47
C MET A 54 -16.97 37.29 6.42
N PHE A 55 -17.82 37.65 7.37
CA PHE A 55 -19.27 37.41 7.39
C PHE A 55 -20.01 38.47 6.56
N GLY A 56 -21.18 38.11 6.01
CA GLY A 56 -22.17 39.07 5.53
C GLY A 56 -23.33 38.39 4.81
N GLY A 57 -24.43 38.13 5.52
CA GLY A 57 -25.66 37.57 4.95
C GLY A 57 -26.56 38.61 4.29
N SER A 58 -27.55 38.14 3.52
CA SER A 58 -28.84 38.83 3.38
C SER A 58 -29.94 37.84 2.97
N THR A 59 -31.06 37.98 3.64
CA THR A 59 -32.33 37.23 3.54
C THR A 59 -33.20 37.79 2.41
N ASN A 60 -33.94 36.94 1.70
CA ASN A 60 -35.11 37.35 0.92
C ASN A 60 -36.35 36.59 1.39
N ASN A 61 -37.38 37.36 1.76
CA ASN A 61 -38.75 36.91 1.98
C ASN A 61 -39.57 37.02 0.69
N ASP A 62 -40.45 36.03 0.53
CA ASP A 62 -41.81 36.01 -0.05
C ASP A 62 -42.22 37.02 -1.12
N ASP A 63 -42.81 36.52 -2.22
CA ASP A 63 -44.25 36.74 -2.42
C ASP A 63 -44.88 35.84 -3.50
N ASN A 64 -46.03 35.29 -3.13
CA ASN A 64 -46.99 34.63 -4.01
C ASN A 64 -47.63 35.65 -4.97
N ASN A 65 -47.82 35.28 -6.24
CA ASN A 65 -48.99 35.79 -6.95
C ASN A 65 -49.50 34.84 -8.03
N ASN A 66 -50.79 34.53 -7.90
CA ASN A 66 -51.55 33.60 -8.70
C ASN A 66 -52.32 34.40 -9.76
N ARG A 67 -52.14 34.11 -11.06
CA ARG A 67 -53.06 34.58 -12.11
C ARG A 67 -53.27 33.50 -13.17
N HIS A 68 -54.50 33.00 -13.18
CA HIS A 68 -55.09 32.18 -14.22
C HIS A 68 -55.14 32.91 -15.57
N HIS A 69 -54.80 32.20 -16.64
CA HIS A 69 -55.33 32.46 -17.97
C HIS A 69 -55.59 31.12 -18.67
N ASP A 70 -56.87 30.84 -18.90
CA ASP A 70 -57.34 29.79 -19.79
C ASP A 70 -57.03 30.14 -21.24
N ASN A 71 -56.57 29.17 -22.02
CA ASN A 71 -56.78 29.12 -23.46
C ASN A 71 -56.75 27.67 -23.95
N THR A 72 -57.85 27.28 -24.57
CA THR A 72 -58.13 26.01 -25.23
C THR A 72 -57.40 25.89 -26.57
N ALA A 73 -56.62 24.82 -26.75
CA ALA A 73 -56.15 24.36 -28.06
C ALA A 73 -55.99 22.83 -28.08
N SER A 74 -56.48 22.23 -29.16
CA SER A 74 -56.63 20.80 -29.44
C SER A 74 -55.30 20.04 -29.54
N SER A 75 -55.24 18.85 -28.92
CA SER A 75 -54.06 17.97 -28.90
C SER A 75 -53.92 17.11 -30.18
N PRO A 76 -52.71 16.91 -30.73
CA PRO A 76 -52.45 15.92 -31.79
C PRO A 76 -52.33 14.49 -31.21
N PRO A 77 -52.50 13.43 -32.04
CA PRO A 77 -52.46 12.05 -31.55
C PRO A 77 -51.05 11.62 -31.10
N PRO A 78 -50.94 10.67 -30.16
CA PRO A 78 -49.65 10.25 -29.62
C PRO A 78 -48.82 9.45 -30.65
N PRO A 79 -47.48 9.55 -30.60
CA PRO A 79 -46.58 8.77 -31.45
C PRO A 79 -46.62 7.27 -31.11
N PRO A 80 -46.27 6.38 -32.07
CA PRO A 80 -46.22 4.95 -31.81
C PRO A 80 -45.16 4.61 -30.75
N PRO A 81 -45.34 3.53 -29.97
CA PRO A 81 -44.38 3.13 -28.95
C PRO A 81 -43.02 2.78 -29.57
N PRO A 82 -41.92 3.06 -28.85
CA PRO A 82 -40.58 2.73 -29.33
C PRO A 82 -40.42 1.21 -29.49
N PRO A 83 -39.58 0.73 -30.42
CA PRO A 83 -39.34 -0.69 -30.60
C PRO A 83 -38.76 -1.28 -29.31
N VAL A 84 -39.34 -2.41 -28.88
CA VAL A 84 -38.86 -3.19 -27.74
C VAL A 84 -37.40 -3.60 -28.00
N PRO A 85 -36.45 -3.29 -27.11
CA PRO A 85 -35.07 -3.72 -27.29
C PRO A 85 -34.99 -5.25 -27.26
N SER A 86 -34.39 -5.85 -28.28
CA SER A 86 -34.02 -7.27 -28.28
C SER A 86 -33.14 -7.59 -27.06
N PRO A 87 -33.20 -8.82 -26.51
CA PRO A 87 -32.42 -9.20 -25.34
C PRO A 87 -30.94 -9.33 -25.75
N HIS A 88 -30.18 -8.25 -25.59
CA HIS A 88 -28.73 -8.35 -25.48
C HIS A 88 -28.41 -9.14 -24.19
N PRO A 89 -27.36 -9.99 -24.18
CA PRO A 89 -26.97 -10.70 -22.98
C PRO A 89 -26.48 -9.65 -21.96
N SER A 90 -27.36 -9.26 -21.04
CA SER A 90 -27.21 -8.12 -20.14
C SER A 90 -26.36 -8.46 -18.92
N GLY A 91 -25.17 -9.01 -19.15
CA GLY A 91 -24.17 -9.29 -18.12
C GLY A 91 -22.94 -8.41 -18.30
N PRO A 92 -22.16 -8.15 -17.22
CA PRO A 92 -20.91 -7.43 -17.33
C PRO A 92 -19.93 -8.16 -18.25
N ASN A 93 -19.12 -7.42 -19.00
CA ASN A 93 -18.11 -8.00 -19.88
C ASN A 93 -17.02 -8.68 -19.03
N THR A 94 -16.95 -10.01 -19.06
CA THR A 94 -15.97 -10.82 -18.31
C THR A 94 -14.80 -11.32 -19.17
N THR A 95 -14.71 -10.89 -20.42
CA THR A 95 -13.63 -11.31 -21.32
C THR A 95 -12.31 -10.65 -20.93
N ILE A 96 -11.30 -11.46 -20.64
CA ILE A 96 -9.91 -11.00 -20.42
C ILE A 96 -9.16 -11.09 -21.75
N ILE A 97 -8.74 -9.93 -22.28
CA ILE A 97 -7.85 -9.87 -23.44
C ILE A 97 -6.41 -9.97 -22.92
N ARG A 98 -5.68 -11.00 -23.38
CA ARG A 98 -4.28 -11.17 -23.01
C ARG A 98 -3.42 -10.11 -23.66
N ASP A 99 -2.66 -9.38 -22.85
CA ASP A 99 -1.63 -8.47 -23.31
C ASP A 99 -0.27 -9.17 -23.21
N THR A 100 0.40 -9.36 -24.34
CA THR A 100 1.69 -10.06 -24.41
C THR A 100 2.81 -9.36 -23.66
N ARG A 101 2.62 -8.08 -23.29
CA ARG A 101 3.56 -7.30 -22.48
C ARG A 101 3.43 -7.59 -20.98
N LEU A 102 2.32 -8.19 -20.54
CA LEU A 102 2.01 -8.42 -19.14
C LEU A 102 2.26 -9.88 -18.75
N HIS A 103 2.94 -10.06 -17.63
CA HIS A 103 3.25 -11.35 -17.04
C HIS A 103 3.12 -11.25 -15.53
N GLN A 104 2.75 -12.36 -14.87
CA GLN A 104 2.56 -12.43 -13.43
C GLN A 104 3.90 -12.38 -12.66
N SER A 105 4.60 -11.26 -12.79
CA SER A 105 5.94 -11.04 -12.24
C SER A 105 5.93 -10.36 -10.88
N PHE A 106 4.81 -9.78 -10.44
CA PHE A 106 4.73 -9.09 -9.15
C PHE A 106 4.18 -10.01 -8.06
N TYR A 107 4.79 -9.99 -6.87
CA TYR A 107 4.23 -10.69 -5.70
C TYR A 107 2.82 -10.20 -5.38
N GLY A 108 2.67 -8.88 -5.26
CA GLY A 108 1.41 -8.17 -5.05
C GLY A 108 1.47 -6.74 -5.59
N MET A 109 0.32 -6.09 -5.67
CA MET A 109 0.22 -4.70 -6.10
C MET A 109 -0.77 -3.91 -5.25
N ASP A 110 -0.40 -2.68 -4.92
CA ASP A 110 -1.27 -1.74 -4.24
C ASP A 110 -2.32 -1.21 -5.20
N TYR A 111 -3.57 -1.20 -4.72
CA TYR A 111 -4.73 -0.86 -5.52
C TYR A 111 -5.73 -0.04 -4.73
N THR A 112 -6.08 1.11 -5.31
CA THR A 112 -7.23 1.92 -4.89
C THR A 112 -8.17 2.04 -6.08
N PRO A 113 -9.36 1.43 -6.05
CA PRO A 113 -10.34 1.62 -7.12
C PRO A 113 -10.64 3.09 -7.35
N HIS A 114 -10.76 3.48 -8.61
CA HIS A 114 -11.14 4.86 -8.93
C HIS A 114 -12.54 5.17 -8.37
N GLY A 115 -12.68 6.33 -7.72
CA GLY A 115 -13.94 6.75 -7.08
C GLY A 115 -14.22 6.07 -5.73
N SER A 116 -13.29 5.30 -5.15
CA SER A 116 -13.47 4.69 -3.82
C SER A 116 -13.10 5.62 -2.65
N GLN A 117 -12.80 6.88 -2.93
CA GLN A 117 -12.54 7.87 -1.89
C GLN A 117 -13.85 8.40 -1.31
N TYR A 118 -14.01 8.27 0.00
CA TYR A 118 -15.24 8.66 0.70
C TYR A 118 -15.59 10.15 0.48
N TYR A 119 -14.59 11.03 0.50
CA TYR A 119 -14.78 12.47 0.29
C TYR A 119 -15.14 12.83 -1.16
N GLU A 120 -14.95 11.93 -2.12
CA GLU A 120 -15.36 12.08 -3.53
C GLU A 120 -16.78 11.56 -3.78
N GLY A 121 -17.48 11.09 -2.75
CA GLY A 121 -18.86 10.65 -2.84
C GLY A 121 -19.07 9.20 -3.25
N CYS A 122 -18.03 8.35 -3.16
CA CYS A 122 -18.12 6.91 -3.45
C CYS A 122 -18.65 6.57 -4.85
N GLY A 123 -18.03 7.14 -5.89
CA GLY A 123 -18.37 6.90 -7.30
C GLY A 123 -17.81 5.61 -7.92
N VAL A 124 -17.16 4.75 -7.14
CA VAL A 124 -16.61 3.46 -7.62
C VAL A 124 -17.72 2.56 -8.16
N THR A 125 -17.46 1.87 -9.27
CA THR A 125 -18.40 0.93 -9.91
C THR A 125 -17.79 -0.44 -10.13
N LEU A 126 -18.62 -1.49 -10.18
CA LEU A 126 -18.18 -2.84 -10.49
C LEU A 126 -17.51 -2.93 -11.87
N ASP A 127 -18.03 -2.23 -12.88
CA ASP A 127 -17.48 -2.26 -14.24
C ASP A 127 -16.06 -1.67 -14.29
N ALA A 128 -15.81 -0.57 -13.57
CA ALA A 128 -14.46 0.01 -13.49
C ALA A 128 -13.48 -0.94 -12.79
N VAL A 129 -13.93 -1.60 -11.70
CA VAL A 129 -13.13 -2.59 -10.98
C VAL A 129 -12.88 -3.83 -11.83
N LEU A 130 -13.85 -4.27 -12.64
CA LEU A 130 -13.68 -5.38 -13.58
C LEU A 130 -12.58 -5.10 -14.59
N GLU A 131 -12.55 -3.91 -15.20
CA GLU A 131 -11.49 -3.54 -16.15
C GLU A 131 -10.11 -3.52 -15.47
N ASP A 132 -10.01 -2.98 -14.27
CA ASP A 132 -8.77 -2.97 -13.51
C ASP A 132 -8.30 -4.41 -13.20
N ILE A 133 -9.18 -5.30 -12.72
CA ILE A 133 -8.84 -6.69 -12.35
C ILE A 133 -8.46 -7.54 -13.57
N LYS A 134 -9.06 -7.29 -14.75
CA LYS A 134 -8.64 -7.95 -16.02
C LYS A 134 -7.16 -7.69 -16.33
N ILE A 135 -6.66 -6.50 -16.04
CA ILE A 135 -5.26 -6.13 -16.25
C ILE A 135 -4.40 -6.67 -15.10
N MET A 136 -4.78 -6.40 -13.85
CA MET A 136 -3.99 -6.79 -12.68
C MET A 136 -3.81 -8.31 -12.56
N SER A 137 -4.80 -9.12 -12.95
CA SER A 137 -4.69 -10.58 -12.94
C SER A 137 -3.61 -11.12 -13.89
N GLN A 138 -3.16 -10.32 -14.86
CA GLN A 138 -2.04 -10.66 -15.74
C GLN A 138 -0.68 -10.26 -15.15
N LEU A 139 -0.66 -9.50 -14.05
CA LEU A 139 0.54 -8.94 -13.40
C LEU A 139 0.83 -9.60 -12.04
N THR A 140 -0.21 -10.01 -11.32
CA THR A 140 -0.10 -10.55 -9.98
C THR A 140 -1.32 -11.41 -9.61
N THR A 141 -1.19 -12.17 -8.53
CA THR A 141 -2.26 -12.91 -7.87
C THR A 141 -2.66 -12.28 -6.53
N ARG A 142 -2.15 -11.08 -6.21
CA ARG A 142 -2.43 -10.40 -4.93
C ARG A 142 -2.61 -8.91 -5.12
N VAL A 143 -3.64 -8.37 -4.48
CA VAL A 143 -3.85 -6.92 -4.40
C VAL A 143 -3.98 -6.49 -2.94
N ARG A 144 -3.54 -5.27 -2.64
CA ARG A 144 -3.71 -4.63 -1.32
C ARG A 144 -4.58 -3.40 -1.46
N LEU A 145 -5.62 -3.30 -0.65
CA LEU A 145 -6.52 -2.15 -0.57
C LEU A 145 -6.19 -1.27 0.64
N TYR A 146 -6.48 0.02 0.56
CA TYR A 146 -6.14 1.03 1.58
C TYR A 146 -7.26 1.33 2.57
N GLY A 147 -8.47 0.85 2.29
CA GLY A 147 -9.64 1.09 3.13
C GLY A 147 -10.79 0.17 2.75
N MET A 148 -11.84 0.24 3.56
CA MET A 148 -13.10 -0.47 3.39
C MET A 148 -14.22 0.43 2.88
N ASP A 149 -14.01 1.75 2.85
CA ASP A 149 -15.04 2.70 2.41
C ASP A 149 -15.50 2.43 0.97
N CYS A 150 -16.73 2.86 0.69
CA CYS A 150 -17.36 2.77 -0.62
C CYS A 150 -17.51 1.32 -1.14
N ASP A 151 -17.58 0.33 -0.23
CA ASP A 151 -17.67 -1.10 -0.55
C ASP A 151 -16.59 -1.60 -1.52
N GLN A 152 -15.43 -0.94 -1.53
CA GLN A 152 -14.38 -1.20 -2.50
C GLN A 152 -13.88 -2.64 -2.45
N ALA A 153 -13.80 -3.23 -1.25
CA ALA A 153 -13.43 -4.63 -1.07
C ALA A 153 -14.48 -5.60 -1.65
N GLY A 154 -15.77 -5.30 -1.44
CA GLY A 154 -16.88 -6.10 -1.96
C GLY A 154 -16.88 -6.12 -3.49
N LEU A 155 -16.73 -4.95 -4.11
CA LEU A 155 -16.62 -4.80 -5.57
C LEU A 155 -15.40 -5.54 -6.14
N VAL A 156 -14.25 -5.47 -5.49
CA VAL A 156 -13.03 -6.19 -5.91
C VAL A 156 -13.22 -7.69 -5.85
N VAL A 157 -13.73 -8.23 -4.74
CA VAL A 157 -13.98 -9.68 -4.63
C VAL A 157 -15.08 -10.15 -5.58
N GLN A 158 -16.10 -9.32 -5.83
CA GLN A 158 -17.11 -9.62 -6.84
C GLN A 158 -16.50 -9.69 -8.24
N ALA A 159 -15.65 -8.73 -8.62
CA ALA A 159 -14.94 -8.75 -9.89
C ALA A 159 -14.04 -9.99 -10.04
N ILE A 160 -13.28 -10.35 -9.01
CA ILE A 160 -12.45 -11.56 -8.97
C ILE A 160 -13.30 -12.81 -9.24
N LYS A 161 -14.46 -12.94 -8.55
CA LYS A 161 -15.38 -14.07 -8.70
C LYS A 161 -16.01 -14.13 -10.10
N LEU A 162 -16.42 -12.99 -10.66
CA LEU A 162 -17.01 -12.91 -11.99
C LEU A 162 -16.02 -13.27 -13.10
N LEU A 163 -14.77 -12.81 -12.97
CA LEU A 163 -13.69 -13.08 -13.93
C LEU A 163 -13.07 -14.46 -13.75
N ARG A 164 -13.31 -15.13 -12.61
CA ARG A 164 -12.73 -16.43 -12.25
C ARG A 164 -11.20 -16.41 -12.27
N VAL A 165 -10.61 -15.34 -11.73
CA VAL A 165 -9.15 -15.20 -11.61
C VAL A 165 -8.67 -15.62 -10.24
N ASP A 166 -7.46 -16.18 -10.20
CA ASP A 166 -6.80 -16.57 -8.95
C ASP A 166 -6.16 -15.35 -8.29
N MET A 167 -6.90 -14.68 -7.41
CA MET A 167 -6.46 -13.46 -6.76
C MET A 167 -6.90 -13.38 -5.29
N GLY A 168 -5.95 -13.03 -4.42
CA GLY A 168 -6.18 -12.68 -3.02
C GLY A 168 -6.14 -11.17 -2.79
N VAL A 169 -6.80 -10.72 -1.73
CA VAL A 169 -6.93 -9.32 -1.33
C VAL A 169 -6.46 -9.14 0.11
N MET A 170 -5.44 -8.32 0.31
CA MET A 170 -5.10 -7.77 1.62
C MET A 170 -5.99 -6.56 1.89
N LEU A 171 -6.71 -6.59 3.00
CA LEU A 171 -7.66 -5.55 3.37
C LEU A 171 -7.02 -4.58 4.38
N THR A 172 -7.46 -3.34 4.39
CA THR A 172 -6.99 -2.33 5.35
C THR A 172 -8.17 -1.66 6.00
N LEU A 173 -8.15 -1.56 7.33
CA LEU A 173 -9.01 -0.66 8.09
C LEU A 173 -8.29 0.67 8.21
N TRP A 174 -8.75 1.70 7.52
CA TRP A 174 -8.11 3.01 7.60
C TRP A 174 -8.24 3.61 9.01
N VAL A 175 -7.15 4.20 9.52
CA VAL A 175 -7.08 4.80 10.85
C VAL A 175 -6.52 6.21 10.70
N ASP A 176 -7.24 7.22 11.17
CA ASP A 176 -6.88 8.64 10.98
C ASP A 176 -7.08 9.53 12.22
N GLY A 177 -7.18 8.93 13.41
CA GLY A 177 -7.46 9.66 14.65
C GLY A 177 -8.93 10.09 14.79
N ASN A 178 -9.77 9.84 13.78
CA ASN A 178 -11.22 10.05 13.86
C ASN A 178 -11.92 8.71 14.11
N SER A 179 -12.55 8.58 15.29
CA SER A 179 -13.28 7.37 15.67
C SER A 179 -14.45 7.05 14.75
N THR A 180 -15.08 8.06 14.13
CA THR A 180 -16.17 7.87 13.17
C THR A 180 -15.67 7.25 11.87
N THR A 181 -14.50 7.68 11.40
CA THR A 181 -13.84 7.05 10.24
C THR A 181 -13.54 5.59 10.55
N TYR A 182 -12.83 5.32 11.66
CA TYR A 182 -12.47 3.95 12.02
C TYR A 182 -13.71 3.05 12.22
N GLN A 183 -14.76 3.53 12.88
CA GLN A 183 -15.99 2.74 13.07
C GLN A 183 -16.64 2.35 11.74
N ARG A 184 -16.62 3.25 10.73
CA ARG A 184 -17.13 2.95 9.39
C ARG A 184 -16.30 1.86 8.72
N GLN A 185 -14.97 1.94 8.83
CA GLN A 185 -14.03 0.95 8.29
C GLN A 185 -14.26 -0.43 8.93
N TYR A 186 -14.32 -0.45 10.26
CA TYR A 186 -14.53 -1.64 11.08
C TYR A 186 -15.87 -2.32 10.76
N ASN A 187 -16.97 -1.57 10.76
CA ASN A 187 -18.30 -2.11 10.46
C ASN A 187 -18.38 -2.66 9.03
N THR A 188 -17.77 -1.96 8.07
CA THR A 188 -17.77 -2.38 6.66
C THR A 188 -16.95 -3.65 6.45
N PHE A 189 -15.84 -3.83 7.18
CA PHE A 189 -15.06 -5.07 7.15
C PHE A 189 -15.85 -6.30 7.60
N TRP A 190 -16.59 -6.21 8.70
CA TRP A 190 -17.41 -7.34 9.17
C TRP A 190 -18.56 -7.64 8.23
N LYS A 191 -19.22 -6.59 7.71
CA LYS A 191 -20.24 -6.74 6.66
C LYS A 191 -19.66 -7.42 5.42
N PHE A 192 -18.48 -7.00 4.97
CA PHE A 192 -17.79 -7.62 3.84
C PHE A 192 -17.54 -9.13 4.08
N LEU A 193 -17.03 -9.51 5.25
CA LEU A 193 -16.81 -10.92 5.58
C LEU A 193 -18.12 -11.72 5.62
N GLN A 194 -19.20 -11.13 6.12
CA GLN A 194 -20.53 -11.73 6.13
C GLN A 194 -21.07 -11.97 4.70
N ASP A 195 -20.92 -10.98 3.82
CA ASP A 195 -21.51 -11.00 2.48
C ASP A 195 -20.68 -11.80 1.47
N HIS A 196 -19.35 -11.77 1.59
CA HIS A 196 -18.44 -12.32 0.58
C HIS A 196 -17.62 -13.53 1.05
N GLY A 197 -17.56 -13.79 2.36
CA GLY A 197 -16.70 -14.79 2.97
C GLY A 197 -15.22 -14.39 3.00
N ALA A 198 -14.39 -15.27 3.57
CA ALA A 198 -12.95 -15.01 3.78
C ALA A 198 -12.03 -15.68 2.74
N ASP A 199 -12.58 -16.36 1.73
CA ASP A 199 -11.84 -17.21 0.77
C ASP A 199 -10.73 -16.48 0.00
N HIS A 200 -10.96 -15.20 -0.30
CA HIS A 200 -10.03 -14.34 -1.03
C HIS A 200 -9.23 -13.40 -0.12
N VAL A 201 -9.40 -13.48 1.20
CA VAL A 201 -8.70 -12.58 2.14
C VAL A 201 -7.29 -13.10 2.40
N LEU A 202 -6.29 -12.23 2.28
CA LEU A 202 -4.88 -12.53 2.58
C LEU A 202 -4.48 -12.19 4.03
N GLY A 203 -5.19 -11.23 4.61
CA GLY A 203 -4.88 -10.61 5.89
C GLY A 203 -5.57 -9.26 6.01
N VAL A 204 -5.54 -8.69 7.21
CA VAL A 204 -6.09 -7.36 7.48
C VAL A 204 -5.05 -6.47 8.17
N SER A 205 -4.75 -5.35 7.53
CA SER A 205 -4.00 -4.25 8.14
C SER A 205 -4.97 -3.39 8.96
N VAL A 206 -4.68 -3.17 10.23
CA VAL A 206 -5.35 -2.16 11.05
C VAL A 206 -4.47 -0.91 11.01
N GLY A 207 -4.88 0.07 10.23
CA GLY A 207 -4.12 1.28 9.95
C GLY A 207 -3.16 1.17 8.77
N ASN A 208 -2.79 2.34 8.27
CA ASN A 208 -1.68 2.57 7.35
C ASN A 208 -1.01 3.88 7.78
N GLU A 209 0.24 3.77 8.23
CA GLU A 209 1.07 4.86 8.73
C GLU A 209 0.37 5.70 9.82
N ALA A 210 -0.49 5.08 10.64
CA ALA A 210 -1.29 5.82 11.61
C ALA A 210 -0.41 6.42 12.71
N VAL A 211 0.60 5.66 13.15
CA VAL A 211 1.60 6.11 14.12
C VAL A 211 2.56 7.10 13.48
N TYR A 212 3.08 6.78 12.28
CA TYR A 212 3.97 7.68 11.54
C TYR A 212 3.33 9.06 11.28
N ARG A 213 2.05 9.09 10.89
CA ARG A 213 1.27 10.32 10.66
C ARG A 213 0.83 11.01 11.96
N ARG A 214 1.18 10.46 13.13
CA ARG A 214 0.82 10.97 14.47
C ARG A 214 -0.68 11.13 14.69
N GLN A 215 -1.45 10.26 14.07
CA GLN A 215 -2.91 10.25 14.19
C GLN A 215 -3.40 9.20 15.18
N MET A 216 -2.50 8.33 15.63
CA MET A 216 -2.77 7.35 16.67
C MET A 216 -1.49 7.04 17.46
N GLU A 217 -1.63 6.87 18.77
CA GLU A 217 -0.56 6.32 19.59
C GLU A 217 -0.44 4.81 19.35
N ALA A 218 0.77 4.27 19.44
CA ALA A 218 1.01 2.85 19.20
C ALA A 218 0.22 1.93 20.15
N SER A 219 0.00 2.35 21.40
CA SER A 219 -0.82 1.59 22.37
C SER A 219 -2.29 1.48 21.96
N ASP A 220 -2.84 2.53 21.37
CA ASP A 220 -4.23 2.54 20.91
C ASP A 220 -4.36 1.66 19.67
N LEU A 221 -3.39 1.74 18.76
CA LEU A 221 -3.34 0.87 17.58
C LEU A 221 -3.22 -0.62 17.95
N ILE A 222 -2.42 -0.95 18.97
CA ILE A 222 -2.36 -2.30 19.54
C ILE A 222 -3.74 -2.75 20.03
N THR A 223 -4.48 -1.86 20.71
CA THR A 223 -5.82 -2.17 21.20
C THR A 223 -6.78 -2.46 20.05
N LEU A 224 -6.73 -1.68 18.97
CA LEU A 224 -7.53 -1.93 17.76
C LEU A 224 -7.19 -3.26 17.09
N MET A 225 -5.90 -3.59 16.96
CA MET A 225 -5.48 -4.90 16.43
C MET A 225 -5.97 -6.06 17.29
N GLN A 226 -5.88 -5.94 18.62
CA GLN A 226 -6.36 -6.96 19.54
C GLN A 226 -7.87 -7.18 19.44
N ASP A 227 -8.65 -6.12 19.28
CA ASP A 227 -10.09 -6.19 19.07
C ASP A 227 -10.44 -6.94 17.77
N VAL A 228 -9.78 -6.58 16.65
CA VAL A 228 -9.97 -7.28 15.37
C VAL A 228 -9.60 -8.77 15.48
N LYS A 229 -8.48 -9.10 16.13
CA LYS A 229 -8.07 -10.50 16.38
C LYS A 229 -9.11 -11.27 17.20
N GLN A 230 -9.62 -10.67 18.27
CA GLN A 230 -10.65 -11.29 19.12
C GLN A 230 -11.95 -11.53 18.35
N ARG A 231 -12.36 -10.55 17.53
CA ARG A 231 -13.57 -10.66 16.72
C ARG A 231 -13.43 -11.74 15.64
N LEU A 232 -12.30 -11.80 14.93
CA LEU A 232 -12.00 -12.88 13.98
C LEU A 232 -12.07 -14.25 14.66
N LYS A 233 -11.45 -14.40 15.83
CA LYS A 233 -11.51 -15.65 16.61
C LYS A 233 -12.94 -16.04 16.99
N SER A 234 -13.78 -15.08 17.38
CA SER A 234 -15.19 -15.36 17.69
C SER A 234 -16.01 -15.86 16.50
N MET A 235 -15.52 -15.61 15.27
CA MET A 235 -16.12 -16.05 14.01
C MET A 235 -15.48 -17.33 13.45
N GLY A 236 -14.48 -17.92 14.13
CA GLY A 236 -13.71 -19.07 13.61
C GLY A 236 -12.80 -18.69 12.42
N LEU A 237 -12.33 -17.44 12.40
CA LEU A 237 -11.48 -16.86 11.37
C LEU A 237 -10.11 -16.40 11.92
N GLU A 238 -9.67 -16.95 13.06
CA GLU A 238 -8.38 -16.61 13.71
C GLU A 238 -7.13 -16.88 12.87
N GLN A 239 -7.27 -17.63 11.78
CA GLN A 239 -6.22 -17.88 10.81
C GLN A 239 -5.93 -16.67 9.90
N ILE A 240 -6.84 -15.69 9.82
CA ILE A 240 -6.61 -14.46 9.06
C ILE A 240 -5.58 -13.61 9.82
N PRO A 241 -4.38 -13.34 9.26
CA PRO A 241 -3.37 -12.56 9.95
C PRO A 241 -3.81 -11.10 10.09
N VAL A 242 -3.57 -10.54 11.27
CA VAL A 242 -3.80 -9.13 11.60
C VAL A 242 -2.47 -8.47 11.92
N PHE A 243 -2.23 -7.34 11.26
CA PHE A 243 -1.01 -6.55 11.36
C PHE A 243 -1.34 -5.07 11.20
N THR A 244 -0.33 -4.21 11.22
CA THR A 244 -0.46 -2.82 10.77
C THR A 244 0.60 -2.54 9.71
N THR A 245 0.36 -1.50 8.91
CA THR A 245 1.33 -1.01 7.94
C THR A 245 1.89 0.31 8.43
N GLU A 246 3.21 0.46 8.56
CA GLU A 246 3.85 1.68 9.08
C GLU A 246 5.13 2.01 8.29
N ILE A 247 5.72 3.19 8.54
CA ILE A 247 7.13 3.49 8.20
C ILE A 247 7.88 3.47 9.52
N ARG A 248 8.82 2.54 9.76
CA ARG A 248 9.11 2.26 11.17
C ARG A 248 10.54 1.95 11.62
N ASP A 249 10.80 2.42 12.85
CA ASP A 249 11.58 1.76 13.93
C ASP A 249 10.62 1.54 15.11
N LEU A 250 9.56 0.73 14.89
CA LEU A 250 8.44 0.49 15.82
C LEU A 250 8.46 -0.95 16.34
N LYS A 251 9.59 -1.35 16.93
CA LYS A 251 9.83 -2.72 17.41
C LYS A 251 8.85 -3.19 18.47
N HIS A 252 8.23 -2.26 19.21
CA HIS A 252 7.25 -2.57 20.24
C HIS A 252 5.88 -2.98 19.68
N LEU A 253 5.60 -2.77 18.39
CA LEU A 253 4.40 -3.30 17.73
C LEU A 253 4.56 -4.79 17.38
N ILE A 254 5.79 -5.24 17.11
CA ILE A 254 6.10 -6.59 16.62
C ILE A 254 5.42 -7.69 17.44
N PRO A 255 5.43 -7.68 18.79
CA PRO A 255 4.77 -8.72 19.58
C PRO A 255 3.26 -8.85 19.33
N HIS A 256 2.60 -7.80 18.85
CA HIS A 256 1.15 -7.73 18.66
C HIS A 256 0.67 -8.00 17.23
N GLU A 257 1.58 -8.03 16.26
CA GLU A 257 1.29 -8.28 14.84
C GLU A 257 1.44 -9.76 14.47
N ASP A 258 0.75 -10.27 13.46
CA ASP A 258 1.00 -11.62 12.92
C ASP A 258 2.08 -11.64 11.83
N ALA A 259 2.34 -10.48 11.21
CA ALA A 259 3.45 -10.21 10.30
C ALA A 259 3.85 -8.74 10.39
N VAL A 260 5.10 -8.43 10.08
CA VAL A 260 5.65 -7.07 10.07
C VAL A 260 5.53 -6.50 8.67
N LEU A 261 4.76 -5.43 8.49
CA LEU A 261 4.67 -4.71 7.22
C LEU A 261 5.32 -3.33 7.35
N ASP A 262 6.11 -2.92 6.34
CA ASP A 262 6.72 -1.58 6.22
C ASP A 262 6.55 -1.02 4.79
N ASN A 263 6.15 0.26 4.71
CA ASN A 263 6.11 1.07 3.50
C ASN A 263 7.52 1.54 3.12
N VAL A 264 8.25 0.69 2.39
CA VAL A 264 9.68 0.90 2.07
C VAL A 264 9.87 1.65 0.74
N HIS A 265 10.04 2.97 0.85
CA HIS A 265 10.22 3.85 -0.31
C HIS A 265 11.67 4.34 -0.49
N PRO A 266 12.48 3.69 -1.36
CA PRO A 266 13.85 4.18 -1.67
C PRO A 266 13.85 5.62 -2.18
N PHE A 267 12.79 6.02 -2.90
CA PHE A 267 12.62 7.39 -3.37
C PHE A 267 12.68 8.42 -2.23
N PHE A 268 11.94 8.22 -1.15
CA PHE A 268 11.91 9.15 -0.02
C PHE A 268 13.19 9.13 0.83
N ALA A 269 13.94 8.03 0.80
CA ALA A 269 15.31 7.99 1.33
C ALA A 269 16.30 8.82 0.50
N GLY A 270 15.92 9.20 -0.72
CA GLY A 270 16.70 10.02 -1.64
C GLY A 270 17.79 9.23 -2.37
N THR A 271 17.61 7.92 -2.51
CA THR A 271 18.53 7.02 -3.21
C THR A 271 18.59 7.36 -4.69
N ARG A 272 19.72 7.11 -5.34
CA ARG A 272 19.75 7.10 -6.81
C ARG A 272 18.99 5.87 -7.32
N PRO A 273 18.39 5.91 -8.51
CA PRO A 273 17.59 4.80 -9.04
C PRO A 273 18.39 3.50 -9.17
N GLU A 274 19.67 3.58 -9.52
CA GLU A 274 20.56 2.43 -9.62
C GLU A 274 20.90 1.76 -8.27
N ASP A 275 20.80 2.51 -7.17
CA ASP A 275 21.09 2.01 -5.81
C ASP A 275 19.81 1.61 -5.05
N ALA A 276 18.63 1.89 -5.61
CA ALA A 276 17.36 1.81 -4.92
C ALA A 276 17.03 0.40 -4.42
N ALA A 277 17.24 -0.61 -5.27
CA ALA A 277 16.97 -2.01 -4.91
C ALA A 277 17.89 -2.49 -3.77
N ASP A 278 19.19 -2.21 -3.84
CA ASP A 278 20.15 -2.58 -2.81
C ASP A 278 19.90 -1.86 -1.48
N TRP A 279 19.53 -0.58 -1.55
CA TRP A 279 19.11 0.16 -0.37
C TRP A 279 17.88 -0.47 0.28
N THR A 280 16.85 -0.80 -0.52
CA THR A 280 15.63 -1.44 -0.02
C THR A 280 15.95 -2.76 0.67
N TRP A 281 16.85 -3.57 0.10
CA TRP A 281 17.28 -4.84 0.71
C TRP A 281 17.90 -4.65 2.09
N GLN A 282 18.85 -3.72 2.19
CA GLN A 282 19.58 -3.49 3.43
C GLN A 282 18.66 -2.85 4.48
N TYR A 283 17.85 -1.87 4.09
CA TYR A 283 16.86 -1.25 4.97
C TYR A 283 15.91 -2.32 5.52
N PHE A 284 15.25 -3.07 4.65
CA PHE A 284 14.22 -4.03 5.06
C PHE A 284 14.77 -5.13 5.96
N TYR A 285 16.01 -5.58 5.71
CA TYR A 285 16.64 -6.55 6.61
C TYR A 285 16.91 -5.95 7.99
N ASP A 286 17.57 -4.79 8.06
CA ASP A 286 18.00 -4.20 9.34
C ASP A 286 16.82 -3.72 10.18
N VAL A 287 15.77 -3.23 9.52
CA VAL A 287 14.65 -2.53 10.14
C VAL A 287 13.46 -3.45 10.41
N ASP A 288 13.22 -4.44 9.57
CA ASP A 288 12.04 -5.30 9.66
C ASP A 288 12.39 -6.75 9.97
N GLN A 289 13.18 -7.41 9.13
CA GLN A 289 13.46 -8.86 9.29
C GLN A 289 14.29 -9.16 10.54
N TYR A 290 15.39 -8.43 10.76
CA TYR A 290 16.28 -8.71 11.87
C TYR A 290 15.57 -8.49 13.23
N PRO A 291 14.76 -7.43 13.42
CA PRO A 291 13.96 -7.30 14.64
C PRO A 291 12.96 -8.42 14.90
N THR A 292 12.36 -9.06 13.87
CA THR A 292 11.48 -10.22 14.11
C THR A 292 12.24 -11.45 14.60
N LEU A 293 13.50 -11.63 14.15
CA LEU A 293 14.39 -12.66 14.68
C LEU A 293 14.75 -12.40 16.16
N ILE A 294 15.03 -11.14 16.50
CA ILE A 294 15.33 -10.73 17.89
C ILE A 294 14.12 -10.93 18.81
N ASP A 295 12.92 -10.53 18.37
CA ASP A 295 11.68 -10.78 19.10
C ASP A 295 11.45 -12.28 19.34
N ALA A 296 11.57 -13.10 18.30
CA ALA A 296 11.42 -14.54 18.40
C ALA A 296 12.44 -15.19 19.33
N LYS A 297 13.69 -14.73 19.28
CA LYS A 297 14.73 -15.15 20.23
C LYS A 297 14.39 -14.77 21.66
N GLY A 298 13.92 -13.54 21.89
CA GLY A 298 13.47 -13.07 23.20
C GLY A 298 12.30 -13.89 23.76
N ARG A 299 11.45 -14.43 22.89
CA ARG A 299 10.34 -15.35 23.23
C ARG A 299 10.74 -16.83 23.30
N MET A 300 12.03 -17.16 23.15
CA MET A 300 12.54 -18.54 23.08
C MET A 300 11.89 -19.39 21.97
N GLN A 301 11.55 -18.74 20.84
CA GLN A 301 10.81 -19.31 19.71
C GLN A 301 11.50 -18.95 18.39
N GLU A 302 12.84 -19.09 18.31
CA GLU A 302 13.65 -18.63 17.16
C GLU A 302 13.16 -19.16 15.80
N THR A 303 12.64 -20.39 15.75
CA THR A 303 12.05 -20.99 14.54
C THR A 303 10.68 -20.41 14.15
N GLN A 304 10.15 -19.47 14.94
CA GLN A 304 8.85 -18.80 14.76
C GLN A 304 9.03 -17.27 14.71
N ALA A 305 10.12 -16.82 14.08
CA ALA A 305 10.26 -15.44 13.65
C ALA A 305 9.02 -15.01 12.88
N LYS A 306 8.53 -13.79 13.14
CA LYS A 306 7.35 -13.29 12.43
C LYS A 306 7.75 -12.94 10.99
N PRO A 307 6.93 -13.28 9.99
CA PRO A 307 7.17 -12.89 8.62
C PRO A 307 7.25 -11.37 8.51
N ALA A 308 8.06 -10.88 7.56
CA ALA A 308 8.08 -9.47 7.19
C ALA A 308 7.70 -9.32 5.71
N ILE A 309 6.98 -8.26 5.37
CA ILE A 309 6.55 -7.92 4.01
C ILE A 309 6.83 -6.44 3.73
N ILE A 310 7.30 -6.12 2.52
CA ILE A 310 7.30 -4.73 2.03
C ILE A 310 5.89 -4.40 1.54
N SER A 311 5.16 -3.57 2.27
CA SER A 311 3.77 -3.26 1.94
C SER A 311 3.62 -2.20 0.85
N GLU A 312 4.66 -1.41 0.59
CA GLU A 312 4.72 -0.46 -0.51
C GLU A 312 6.17 -0.36 -0.99
N ILE A 313 6.38 -0.49 -2.30
CA ILE A 313 7.60 -0.09 -2.98
C ILE A 313 7.27 0.40 -4.37
N GLY A 314 7.83 1.54 -4.75
CA GLY A 314 7.61 2.10 -6.07
C GLY A 314 8.58 3.21 -6.41
N TRP A 315 8.33 3.82 -7.57
CA TRP A 315 9.04 5.02 -8.00
C TRP A 315 8.09 5.92 -8.80
N PRO A 316 7.98 7.21 -8.48
CA PRO A 316 7.08 8.11 -9.18
C PRO A 316 7.68 8.51 -10.53
N THR A 317 6.85 8.74 -11.53
CA THR A 317 7.33 9.11 -12.87
C THR A 317 7.38 10.60 -13.10
N GLU A 318 6.59 11.39 -12.37
CA GLU A 318 6.47 12.84 -12.57
C GLU A 318 6.11 13.59 -11.27
N PRO A 319 6.31 14.92 -11.23
CA PRO A 319 7.17 15.71 -12.11
C PRO A 319 8.64 15.61 -11.67
N ALA A 320 9.58 15.63 -12.62
CA ALA A 320 11.02 15.51 -12.32
C ALA A 320 11.55 16.59 -11.34
N ALA A 321 10.90 17.76 -11.29
CA ALA A 321 11.23 18.84 -10.36
C ALA A 321 11.06 18.44 -8.88
N HIS A 322 10.20 17.44 -8.59
CA HIS A 322 9.89 17.00 -7.23
C HIS A 322 10.85 15.89 -6.76
N ARG A 323 12.13 16.03 -7.11
CA ARG A 323 13.20 15.11 -6.74
C ARG A 323 13.53 15.20 -5.25
N VAL A 324 13.95 14.08 -4.68
CA VAL A 324 14.50 14.00 -3.32
C VAL A 324 15.96 13.58 -3.41
N LYS A 325 16.89 14.51 -3.21
CA LYS A 325 18.34 14.26 -3.36
C LYS A 325 18.67 13.59 -4.72
N GLY A 326 19.13 12.34 -4.72
CA GLY A 326 19.43 11.55 -5.92
C GLY A 326 18.22 10.89 -6.57
N ALA A 327 17.06 10.89 -5.91
CA ALA A 327 15.84 10.26 -6.40
C ALA A 327 15.07 11.24 -7.30
N VAL A 328 15.09 11.02 -8.61
CA VAL A 328 14.40 11.86 -9.60
C VAL A 328 13.19 11.11 -10.17
N PRO A 329 11.97 11.69 -10.14
CA PRO A 329 10.82 11.09 -10.81
C PRO A 329 11.04 11.00 -12.32
N SER A 330 10.91 9.80 -12.89
CA SER A 330 10.86 9.58 -14.34
C SER A 330 10.41 8.15 -14.66
N ILE A 331 9.82 7.95 -15.84
CA ILE A 331 9.52 6.60 -16.37
C ILE A 331 10.80 5.76 -16.45
N ALA A 332 11.93 6.35 -16.88
CA ALA A 332 13.20 5.66 -16.98
C ALA A 332 13.70 5.16 -15.61
N ASN A 333 13.56 5.96 -14.55
CA ASN A 333 13.98 5.57 -13.20
C ASN A 333 13.02 4.54 -12.57
N GLN A 334 11.72 4.63 -12.86
CA GLN A 334 10.78 3.57 -12.51
C GLN A 334 11.14 2.25 -13.20
N GLN A 335 11.53 2.29 -14.49
CA GLN A 335 12.03 1.12 -15.20
C GLN A 335 13.31 0.56 -14.58
N THR A 336 14.25 1.40 -14.15
CA THR A 336 15.46 0.95 -13.44
C THR A 336 15.10 0.18 -12.17
N LEU A 337 14.17 0.68 -11.35
CA LEU A 337 13.71 -0.03 -10.15
C LEU A 337 13.02 -1.35 -10.51
N LEU A 338 12.17 -1.37 -11.53
CA LEU A 338 11.53 -2.60 -12.02
C LEU A 338 12.57 -3.66 -12.40
N ASP A 339 13.56 -3.26 -13.21
CA ASP A 339 14.60 -4.16 -13.74
C ASP A 339 15.51 -4.72 -12.64
N THR A 340 15.76 -3.95 -11.58
CA THR A 340 16.70 -4.31 -10.52
C THR A 340 16.03 -4.96 -9.31
N PHE A 341 14.75 -4.68 -9.03
CA PHE A 341 14.07 -5.16 -7.84
C PHE A 341 13.19 -6.38 -8.08
N VAL A 342 12.24 -6.33 -9.02
CA VAL A 342 11.11 -7.28 -9.12
C VAL A 342 11.55 -8.74 -9.17
N CYS A 343 12.40 -9.09 -10.14
CA CYS A 343 12.82 -10.48 -10.31
C CYS A 343 13.81 -10.93 -9.24
N GLN A 344 14.63 -10.02 -8.72
CA GLN A 344 15.53 -10.33 -7.61
C GLN A 344 14.74 -10.59 -6.32
N ALA A 345 13.69 -9.82 -6.07
CA ALA A 345 12.80 -10.01 -4.93
C ALA A 345 12.10 -11.36 -4.99
N ASN A 346 11.58 -11.73 -6.16
CA ASN A 346 10.99 -13.04 -6.38
C ASN A 346 11.98 -14.19 -6.17
N GLN A 347 13.21 -14.06 -6.69
CA GLN A 347 14.26 -15.07 -6.50
C GLN A 347 14.63 -15.24 -5.02
N ARG A 348 14.61 -14.15 -4.26
CA ARG A 348 14.87 -14.12 -2.81
C ARG A 348 13.63 -14.42 -1.97
N GLN A 349 12.49 -14.69 -2.59
CA GLN A 349 11.23 -14.98 -1.90
C GLN A 349 10.79 -13.85 -0.96
N LEU A 350 11.16 -12.61 -1.29
CA LEU A 350 10.68 -11.45 -0.54
C LEU A 350 9.21 -11.18 -0.95
N PRO A 351 8.26 -11.22 -0.02
CA PRO A 351 6.92 -10.71 -0.28
C PRO A 351 6.92 -9.18 -0.32
N TYR A 352 6.33 -8.60 -1.37
CA TYR A 352 6.21 -7.15 -1.53
C TYR A 352 4.97 -6.72 -2.32
N TYR A 353 4.46 -5.52 -2.06
CA TYR A 353 3.42 -4.90 -2.89
C TYR A 353 4.00 -3.71 -3.65
N TRP A 354 3.81 -3.71 -4.96
CA TRP A 354 4.23 -2.61 -5.81
C TRP A 354 3.25 -1.44 -5.69
N PHE A 355 3.79 -0.26 -5.38
CA PHE A 355 3.06 1.00 -5.30
C PHE A 355 3.28 1.81 -6.60
N GLU A 356 2.29 1.90 -7.49
CA GLU A 356 0.96 1.27 -7.44
C GLU A 356 0.47 0.83 -8.82
N PHE A 357 -0.74 0.27 -8.89
CA PHE A 357 -1.33 -0.17 -10.16
C PHE A 357 -1.38 0.94 -11.22
N LYS A 358 -2.10 2.03 -10.95
CA LYS A 358 -2.30 3.14 -11.89
C LYS A 358 -2.22 4.48 -11.19
N ASP A 359 -1.87 5.51 -11.94
CA ASP A 359 -1.81 6.90 -11.47
C ASP A 359 -3.15 7.34 -10.87
N GLN A 360 -3.09 8.08 -9.77
CA GLN A 360 -4.23 8.49 -8.94
C GLN A 360 -4.30 10.03 -8.83
N PRO A 361 -4.89 10.73 -9.82
CA PRO A 361 -4.90 12.20 -9.86
C PRO A 361 -5.48 12.89 -8.62
N TRP A 362 -6.39 12.23 -7.91
CA TRP A 362 -6.99 12.77 -6.69
C TRP A 362 -5.97 13.01 -5.57
N LYS A 363 -4.85 12.29 -5.57
CA LYS A 363 -3.80 12.41 -4.55
C LYS A 363 -3.15 13.79 -4.57
N ALA A 364 -2.97 14.41 -5.74
CA ALA A 364 -2.40 15.76 -5.83
C ALA A 364 -3.23 16.79 -5.07
N ALA A 365 -4.56 16.73 -5.22
CA ALA A 365 -5.47 17.64 -4.54
C ALA A 365 -5.50 17.39 -3.03
N LEU A 366 -5.51 16.11 -2.61
CA LEU A 366 -5.61 15.75 -1.20
C LEU A 366 -4.33 16.06 -0.42
N PHE A 367 -3.16 15.78 -0.99
CA PHE A 367 -1.87 15.91 -0.30
C PHE A 367 -1.14 17.22 -0.59
N ASN A 368 -1.67 18.05 -1.50
CA ASN A 368 -0.97 19.23 -2.02
C ASN A 368 0.46 18.90 -2.51
N GLU A 369 0.60 17.72 -3.12
CA GLU A 369 1.86 17.16 -3.61
C GLU A 369 1.58 16.44 -4.92
N THR A 370 1.94 17.07 -6.04
CA THR A 370 1.62 16.56 -7.38
C THR A 370 2.32 15.25 -7.69
N ARG A 371 3.50 14.98 -7.11
CA ARG A 371 4.21 13.70 -7.29
C ARG A 371 3.37 12.50 -6.87
N GLU A 372 2.52 12.66 -5.85
CA GLU A 372 1.68 11.56 -5.36
C GLU A 372 0.69 11.04 -6.40
N SER A 373 0.43 11.77 -7.49
CA SER A 373 -0.44 11.30 -8.57
C SER A 373 0.22 10.33 -9.56
N TYR A 374 1.55 10.18 -9.54
CA TYR A 374 2.31 9.60 -10.66
C TYR A 374 3.11 8.33 -10.31
N TRP A 375 2.67 7.55 -9.32
CA TRP A 375 3.33 6.30 -8.90
C TRP A 375 2.95 5.07 -9.73
N GLY A 376 1.91 5.15 -10.54
CA GLY A 376 1.34 4.02 -11.26
C GLY A 376 2.31 3.40 -12.26
N LEU A 377 2.18 2.08 -12.44
CA LEU A 377 2.69 1.38 -13.63
C LEU A 377 1.89 1.76 -14.88
N PHE A 378 0.61 2.03 -14.70
CA PHE A 378 -0.27 2.56 -15.72
C PHE A 378 -0.56 4.02 -15.44
N ASP A 379 -0.82 4.80 -16.50
CA ASP A 379 -1.43 6.11 -16.32
C ASP A 379 -2.91 5.97 -15.92
N LYS A 380 -3.58 7.09 -15.68
CA LYS A 380 -4.99 7.12 -15.28
C LYS A 380 -5.94 6.48 -16.32
N ASP A 381 -5.50 6.39 -17.57
CA ASP A 381 -6.26 5.88 -18.73
C ASP A 381 -5.86 4.44 -19.11
N LEU A 382 -5.14 3.74 -18.21
CA LEU A 382 -4.70 2.36 -18.37
C LEU A 382 -3.67 2.13 -19.49
N ASN A 383 -2.90 3.16 -19.86
CA ASN A 383 -1.73 2.97 -20.71
C ASN A 383 -0.52 2.58 -19.86
N LEU A 384 0.16 1.50 -20.23
CA LEU A 384 1.39 1.06 -19.58
C LEU A 384 2.50 2.12 -19.79
N LYS A 385 3.05 2.65 -18.70
CA LYS A 385 4.10 3.67 -18.69
C LYS A 385 5.51 3.10 -18.93
N PRO A 386 5.99 2.08 -18.18
CA PRO A 386 7.32 1.52 -18.42
C PRO A 386 7.39 0.82 -19.76
N SER A 387 8.58 0.77 -20.35
CA SER A 387 8.83 0.13 -21.64
C SER A 387 8.54 -1.37 -21.62
N ARG A 388 8.69 -2.02 -20.46
CA ARG A 388 8.43 -3.45 -20.27
C ARG A 388 8.20 -3.80 -18.80
N ILE A 389 7.41 -4.85 -18.59
CA ILE A 389 7.35 -5.57 -17.31
C ILE A 389 8.46 -6.63 -17.30
N PRO A 390 9.30 -6.70 -16.26
CA PRO A 390 10.28 -7.78 -16.11
C PRO A 390 9.59 -9.15 -16.18
N LYS A 391 10.20 -10.14 -16.82
CA LYS A 391 9.62 -11.48 -16.97
C LYS A 391 10.29 -12.49 -16.06
N CYS A 392 9.63 -12.85 -14.98
CA CYS A 392 10.09 -13.86 -14.04
C CYS A 392 8.90 -14.49 -13.31
N ASN A 393 9.11 -15.68 -12.77
CA ASN A 393 8.10 -16.35 -11.96
C ASN A 393 8.27 -15.98 -10.49
N HIS A 394 7.16 -15.76 -9.78
CA HIS A 394 7.14 -15.63 -8.32
C HIS A 394 6.81 -16.97 -7.63
N ASN A 395 7.11 -18.10 -8.29
CA ASN A 395 6.61 -19.48 -8.07
C ASN A 395 6.69 -20.08 -6.66
N VAL A 396 7.24 -19.38 -5.67
CA VAL A 396 7.39 -19.94 -4.32
C VAL A 396 6.12 -19.81 -3.50
N HIS A 397 5.24 -18.85 -3.83
CA HIS A 397 3.95 -18.69 -3.19
C HIS A 397 2.90 -18.24 -4.22
N SER A 398 2.39 -19.13 -5.06
CA SER A 398 1.13 -18.83 -5.75
C SER A 398 0.05 -18.61 -4.68
N TRP A 399 -0.78 -17.57 -4.81
CA TRP A 399 -1.93 -17.44 -3.93
C TRP A 399 -2.76 -18.73 -3.95
N GLN A 400 -3.27 -19.14 -2.79
CA GLN A 400 -4.15 -20.29 -2.67
C GLN A 400 -5.39 -19.87 -1.89
N LYS A 401 -6.55 -20.16 -2.49
CA LYS A 401 -7.86 -19.89 -1.91
C LYS A 401 -7.95 -20.44 -0.49
N GLY A 402 -8.38 -19.60 0.46
CA GLY A 402 -8.57 -19.98 1.87
C GLY A 402 -7.27 -20.32 2.63
N LYS A 403 -6.10 -20.00 2.09
CA LYS A 403 -4.83 -20.12 2.81
C LYS A 403 -4.28 -18.75 3.20
N TYR A 404 -3.97 -18.62 4.48
CA TYR A 404 -3.60 -17.36 5.14
C TYR A 404 -2.13 -17.32 5.56
N THR A 405 -1.28 -18.13 4.90
CA THR A 405 0.15 -18.20 5.21
C THR A 405 0.85 -16.97 4.66
N VAL A 406 1.47 -16.18 5.55
CA VAL A 406 2.39 -15.13 5.15
C VAL A 406 3.78 -15.74 4.94
N PRO A 407 4.39 -15.61 3.74
CA PRO A 407 5.72 -16.14 3.48
C PRO A 407 6.79 -15.56 4.39
N GLN A 408 7.67 -16.42 4.90
CA GLN A 408 8.93 -15.97 5.50
C GLN A 408 9.91 -15.60 4.40
N PRO A 409 10.49 -14.39 4.41
CA PRO A 409 11.59 -14.07 3.51
C PRO A 409 12.75 -15.04 3.72
N ALA A 410 13.48 -15.37 2.64
CA ALA A 410 14.70 -16.14 2.78
C ALA A 410 15.71 -15.38 3.68
N PRO A 411 16.47 -16.07 4.55
CA PRO A 411 17.56 -15.45 5.29
C PRO A 411 18.55 -14.80 4.32
N LEU A 412 19.10 -13.63 4.67
CA LEU A 412 20.20 -13.07 3.89
C LEU A 412 21.38 -14.06 3.84
N PRO A 413 22.10 -14.14 2.70
CA PRO A 413 23.37 -14.85 2.68
C PRO A 413 24.31 -14.22 3.71
N ASP A 414 24.90 -15.06 4.55
CA ASP A 414 25.83 -14.64 5.58
C ASP A 414 27.00 -13.87 4.96
N LYS A 415 27.24 -12.63 5.38
CA LYS A 415 28.37 -11.81 4.90
C LYS A 415 29.73 -12.48 5.20
N SER A 416 29.76 -13.54 6.00
CA SER A 416 30.96 -14.37 6.26
C SER A 416 31.43 -15.18 5.03
N SER A 417 30.57 -15.41 4.02
CA SER A 417 30.88 -16.31 2.90
C SER A 417 31.43 -15.62 1.64
N SER A 418 31.60 -14.29 1.62
CA SER A 418 32.15 -13.56 0.46
C SER A 418 33.68 -13.42 0.47
N LYS A 419 34.38 -14.11 1.38
CA LYS A 419 35.83 -14.35 1.24
C LYS A 419 36.07 -15.45 0.21
N SER A 420 35.88 -15.13 -1.07
CA SER A 420 36.53 -15.90 -2.13
C SER A 420 38.04 -15.71 -1.99
N THR A 421 38.73 -16.80 -1.68
CA THR A 421 40.20 -16.96 -1.79
C THR A 421 40.40 -18.18 -2.69
N PRO A 422 41.42 -18.23 -3.57
CA PRO A 422 42.82 -17.94 -3.22
C PRO A 422 43.32 -16.54 -3.60
#